data_AF-A0A6P5XDH8-F1
#
_entry.id   AF-A0A6P5XDH8-F1
#
_cell.length_a   1.000
_cell.length_b   1.000
_cell.length_c   1.000
_cell.angle_alpha   90.00
_cell.angle_beta   90.00
_cell.angle_gamma   90.00
#
_symmetry.space_group_name_H-M   'P 1'
#
loop_
_entity.id
_entity.type
_entity.pdbx_description
1 polymer ?
#
loop_
_entity_poly.entity_id
_entity_poly.type
_entity_poly.pdbx_seq_one_letter_code
_entity_poly.pdbx_strand_id
1 'polypeptide(L)'
;MAELRHSSSSPGSRATSSPRKRDEDASPLVHDHIPQDDDDDHPRHSLRDRDRSFWSQIHSFFPFFNDDPRDSQHASRILLLLILFIAIIGLISIFSILHRLNSPYLCKKDGIVLHCPRVKENPSLWKNPFSATTSWKPCAERRVSGIPDLPPENETSGYIFIHAEGGLNQQRIAICNAVAVAKIMNATLILPVLKQDQIWKDQTKFEDIFDVDHFIDYLKNDVRIVLDIPEWFTDKSELFTSIRWTVKNIPKYAPAQFYIDNVLPRIKEKRIMVLKPFVDRLGALHLRFEKGMVGLSFCDFVGTTEEKDRMSEYRKKEWPRRYKNGSHLWQLALQKRKEGRCPLEPGEVAVILRTMGYPKETQIYVASGQVYGGQNQMAPLRNMFPNLVTKEELASKEEVAVFRKHVTSLAALDFLVCLKSDVFVMTHGGNFAKLIIGARRYMGHRQKSIKPDKGLMSKSFGDPYMGWATFVEDVVVTHQTRTGLPEATFPNYDLWENPLTPCMCKA
;
A
#
# COMPACT_ATOMS: atom_id res chain seq x y z
N MET A 1 46.44 -11.52 -23.31
CA MET A 1 46.72 -12.33 -24.53
C MET A 1 45.56 -13.31 -24.68
N ALA A 2 44.89 -13.44 -25.81
CA ALA A 2 45.05 -12.73 -27.09
C ALA A 2 43.67 -12.36 -27.71
N GLU A 3 43.65 -11.41 -28.64
CA GLU A 3 42.47 -11.11 -29.47
C GLU A 3 42.36 -12.06 -30.68
N LEU A 4 41.16 -12.18 -31.24
CA LEU A 4 40.78 -12.24 -32.67
C LEU A 4 39.22 -12.13 -32.64
N ARG A 5 38.54 -11.07 -33.13
CA ARG A 5 38.43 -10.51 -34.50
C ARG A 5 37.94 -11.56 -35.52
N HIS A 6 37.00 -11.30 -36.44
CA HIS A 6 36.69 -10.04 -37.15
C HIS A 6 35.21 -9.95 -37.65
N SER A 7 34.68 -8.71 -37.74
CA SER A 7 33.88 -8.15 -38.87
C SER A 7 32.53 -8.77 -39.33
N SER A 8 31.63 -8.09 -40.08
CA SER A 8 31.27 -6.64 -40.22
C SER A 8 30.14 -6.47 -41.27
N SER A 9 29.18 -5.55 -41.10
CA SER A 9 28.47 -4.94 -42.26
C SER A 9 27.68 -3.65 -41.95
N SER A 10 27.98 -2.60 -42.70
CA SER A 10 27.23 -1.36 -42.95
C SER A 10 27.89 -0.70 -44.17
N PRO A 11 27.19 -0.03 -45.12
CA PRO A 11 26.81 1.38 -44.92
C PRO A 11 25.53 1.84 -45.68
N GLY A 12 25.17 3.12 -45.55
CA GLY A 12 24.19 3.81 -46.42
C GLY A 12 23.82 5.21 -45.89
N SER A 13 23.73 6.24 -46.75
CA SER A 13 23.60 7.65 -46.32
C SER A 13 22.72 8.52 -47.25
N ARG A 14 22.43 9.76 -46.78
CA ARG A 14 21.62 10.87 -47.38
C ARG A 14 20.09 10.82 -47.14
N ALA A 15 19.34 11.94 -47.21
CA ALA A 15 19.57 13.35 -46.85
C ALA A 15 18.29 14.20 -47.09
N THR A 16 18.04 15.26 -46.28
CA THR A 16 17.15 16.43 -46.59
C THR A 16 15.64 16.17 -46.85
N SER A 17 14.70 17.11 -46.73
CA SER A 17 14.68 18.52 -46.24
C SER A 17 13.26 18.93 -45.79
N SER A 18 13.14 20.01 -45.00
CA SER A 18 11.87 20.69 -44.65
C SER A 18 11.42 21.70 -45.72
N PRO A 19 10.20 22.27 -45.62
CA PRO A 19 9.90 23.64 -46.03
C PRO A 19 9.60 24.59 -44.84
N ARG A 20 9.54 25.90 -45.11
CA ARG A 20 9.58 27.03 -44.16
C ARG A 20 8.97 28.29 -44.79
N LYS A 21 8.33 29.19 -44.01
CA LYS A 21 8.18 30.67 -44.22
C LYS A 21 7.29 31.27 -43.12
N ARG A 22 7.31 32.57 -42.79
CA ARG A 22 8.17 33.75 -43.12
C ARG A 22 8.50 34.43 -41.74
N ASP A 23 8.99 35.64 -41.44
CA ASP A 23 9.41 36.93 -42.03
C ASP A 23 10.80 37.30 -41.41
N GLU A 24 11.66 38.24 -41.84
CA GLU A 24 11.59 39.60 -42.44
C GLU A 24 11.23 40.72 -41.42
N ASP A 25 12.07 41.72 -41.13
CA ASP A 25 13.51 41.93 -41.47
C ASP A 25 14.16 42.86 -40.37
N ALA A 26 15.35 43.50 -40.40
CA ALA A 26 16.30 43.90 -41.45
C ALA A 26 17.78 44.01 -40.93
N SER A 27 18.63 44.82 -41.58
CA SER A 27 20.09 45.08 -41.31
C SER A 27 20.50 46.45 -41.96
N PRO A 28 21.78 46.89 -42.22
CA PRO A 28 23.11 46.29 -41.95
C PRO A 28 24.31 47.27 -41.63
N LEU A 29 25.56 46.74 -41.63
CA LEU A 29 26.89 47.38 -41.91
C LEU A 29 27.49 48.41 -40.89
N VAL A 30 28.81 48.73 -40.80
CA VAL A 30 30.17 48.12 -41.09
C VAL A 30 31.26 49.17 -40.64
N HIS A 31 32.60 49.04 -40.50
CA HIS A 31 33.67 48.05 -40.82
C HIS A 31 34.87 48.14 -39.81
N ASP A 32 36.11 47.84 -40.24
CA ASP A 32 37.34 47.63 -39.43
C ASP A 32 38.53 48.54 -39.83
N HIS A 33 39.54 48.70 -38.94
CA HIS A 33 40.98 48.32 -39.13
C HIS A 33 42.01 49.14 -38.29
N ILE A 34 43.23 48.60 -38.13
CA ILE A 34 44.30 48.99 -37.16
C ILE A 34 45.69 48.72 -37.79
N PRO A 35 46.68 49.65 -37.71
CA PRO A 35 48.03 49.26 -37.22
C PRO A 35 48.92 50.38 -36.56
N GLN A 36 49.72 49.96 -35.56
CA GLN A 36 51.17 50.20 -35.31
C GLN A 36 51.87 51.60 -35.18
N ASP A 37 52.71 51.68 -34.13
CA ASP A 37 54.13 52.13 -34.01
C ASP A 37 54.53 53.60 -34.38
N ASP A 38 55.54 54.28 -33.81
CA ASP A 38 56.50 54.00 -32.71
C ASP A 38 57.14 55.32 -32.13
N ASP A 39 58.09 55.18 -31.19
CA ASP A 39 59.22 56.08 -30.83
C ASP A 39 59.11 57.31 -29.87
N ASP A 40 60.21 57.43 -29.10
CA ASP A 40 60.63 58.29 -27.96
C ASP A 40 60.72 59.83 -28.14
N ASP A 41 60.69 60.58 -27.01
CA ASP A 41 61.85 61.41 -26.54
C ASP A 41 61.76 61.82 -25.04
N HIS A 42 62.89 62.21 -24.42
CA HIS A 42 63.04 62.64 -23.01
C HIS A 42 64.28 63.54 -22.81
N PRO A 43 64.23 64.62 -22.00
CA PRO A 43 64.93 64.56 -20.69
C PRO A 43 64.50 65.54 -19.56
N ARG A 44 64.56 65.07 -18.29
CA ARG A 44 65.11 65.73 -17.05
C ARG A 44 64.56 67.09 -16.57
N HIS A 45 64.54 67.49 -15.28
CA HIS A 45 64.79 66.96 -13.92
C HIS A 45 63.74 67.68 -13.00
N SER A 46 63.27 67.21 -11.83
CA SER A 46 64.02 67.00 -10.57
C SER A 46 63.05 66.58 -9.43
N LEU A 47 63.55 65.82 -8.44
CA LEU A 47 63.09 65.61 -7.03
C LEU A 47 61.64 66.07 -6.64
N ARG A 48 60.81 65.25 -5.99
CA ARG A 48 61.07 64.52 -4.72
C ARG A 48 59.99 63.44 -4.43
N ASP A 49 60.20 62.62 -3.39
CA ASP A 49 59.45 61.41 -3.03
C ASP A 49 57.95 61.59 -2.66
N ARG A 50 57.09 60.59 -2.99
CA ARG A 50 56.47 59.69 -1.97
C ARG A 50 55.72 58.47 -2.56
N ASP A 51 55.56 57.43 -1.74
CA ASP A 51 54.99 56.10 -2.03
C ASP A 51 53.44 56.00 -2.23
N ARG A 52 53.06 55.01 -3.06
CA ARG A 52 51.94 54.03 -2.92
C ARG A 52 50.44 54.41 -3.06
N SER A 53 49.88 53.86 -4.15
CA SER A 53 48.96 52.69 -4.17
C SER A 53 47.44 52.86 -4.43
N PHE A 54 47.00 52.14 -5.47
CA PHE A 54 45.85 51.20 -5.54
C PHE A 54 44.41 51.71 -5.34
N TRP A 55 44.16 52.87 -4.74
CA TRP A 55 42.81 53.31 -4.37
C TRP A 55 42.02 54.08 -5.45
N SER A 56 42.65 54.45 -6.57
CA SER A 56 42.00 55.21 -7.66
C SER A 56 40.92 54.43 -8.42
N GLN A 57 40.87 53.09 -8.30
CA GLN A 57 40.05 52.23 -9.16
C GLN A 57 38.63 51.94 -8.63
N ILE A 58 38.25 52.49 -7.47
CA ILE A 58 36.95 52.24 -6.79
C ILE A 58 35.97 53.43 -6.91
N HIS A 59 36.45 54.62 -7.31
CA HIS A 59 35.67 55.86 -7.21
C HIS A 59 34.65 56.13 -8.33
N SER A 60 34.50 55.25 -9.33
CA SER A 60 33.71 55.51 -10.55
C SER A 60 32.24 55.07 -10.52
N PHE A 61 31.78 54.32 -9.50
CA PHE A 61 30.46 53.68 -9.51
C PHE A 61 29.32 54.44 -8.79
N PHE A 62 29.60 55.57 -8.13
CA PHE A 62 28.57 56.35 -7.42
C PHE A 62 28.73 57.87 -7.63
N PRO A 63 28.13 58.45 -8.67
CA PRO A 63 27.93 59.89 -8.77
C PRO A 63 26.71 60.29 -7.93
N PHE A 64 26.91 60.79 -6.71
CA PHE A 64 26.05 61.76 -6.00
C PHE A 64 26.48 61.88 -4.52
N PHE A 65 27.43 62.77 -4.23
CA PHE A 65 27.51 63.49 -2.96
C PHE A 65 28.08 64.88 -3.22
N ASN A 66 27.36 65.91 -2.77
CA ASN A 66 27.79 67.29 -2.68
C ASN A 66 27.30 67.78 -1.31
N ASP A 67 28.10 68.55 -0.57
CA ASP A 67 28.00 68.60 0.89
C ASP A 67 26.78 69.31 1.49
N ASP A 68 26.19 68.71 2.54
CA ASP A 68 25.53 69.41 3.65
C ASP A 68 25.86 68.69 4.98
N PRO A 69 26.45 69.37 6.00
CA PRO A 69 26.83 68.73 7.26
C PRO A 69 25.70 68.12 8.10
N ARG A 70 24.41 68.36 7.77
CA ARG A 70 23.28 67.91 8.60
C ARG A 70 22.79 66.50 8.27
N ASP A 71 22.85 66.05 7.01
CA ASP A 71 22.36 64.73 6.62
C ASP A 71 23.28 63.56 7.02
N SER A 72 24.57 63.83 7.25
CA SER A 72 25.55 62.83 7.69
C SER A 72 25.09 62.03 8.94
N GLN A 73 24.43 62.70 9.90
CA GLN A 73 23.93 62.05 11.11
C GLN A 73 22.66 61.21 10.88
N HIS A 74 21.92 61.44 9.80
CA HIS A 74 20.79 60.59 9.40
C HIS A 74 21.25 59.43 8.51
N ALA A 75 22.12 59.67 7.53
CA ALA A 75 22.75 58.62 6.72
C ALA A 75 23.47 57.58 7.60
N SER A 76 24.24 58.02 8.60
CA SER A 76 24.92 57.16 9.57
C SER A 76 23.94 56.28 10.38
N ARG A 77 22.80 56.84 10.83
CA ARG A 77 21.75 56.09 11.55
C ARG A 77 21.04 55.08 10.65
N ILE A 78 20.74 55.43 9.41
CA ILE A 78 20.12 54.53 8.43
C ILE A 78 21.07 53.37 8.10
N LEU A 79 22.37 53.64 7.92
CA LEU A 79 23.39 52.61 7.71
C LEU A 79 23.52 51.68 8.92
N LEU A 80 23.52 52.21 10.15
CA LEU A 80 23.50 51.41 11.38
C LEU A 80 22.25 50.53 11.50
N LEU A 81 21.07 51.04 11.14
CA LEU A 81 19.83 50.26 11.12
C LEU A 81 19.85 49.16 10.04
N LEU A 82 20.43 49.43 8.86
CA LEU A 82 20.63 48.43 7.81
C LEU A 82 21.61 47.32 8.25
N ILE A 83 22.74 47.69 8.87
CA ILE A 83 23.71 46.73 9.41
C ILE A 83 23.07 45.88 10.51
N LEU A 84 22.29 46.49 11.42
CA LEU A 84 21.55 45.78 12.46
C LEU A 84 20.49 44.84 11.87
N PHE A 85 19.76 45.27 10.84
CA PHE A 85 18.75 44.46 10.14
C PHE A 85 19.39 43.26 9.41
N ILE A 86 20.51 43.47 8.73
CA ILE A 86 21.31 42.40 8.09
C ILE A 86 21.87 41.45 9.15
N ALA A 87 22.35 41.95 10.29
CA ALA A 87 22.81 41.12 11.41
C ALA A 87 21.67 40.30 12.04
N ILE A 88 20.47 40.87 12.17
CA ILE A 88 19.26 40.16 12.64
C ILE A 88 18.85 39.08 11.62
N ILE A 89 18.83 39.38 10.32
CA ILE A 89 18.58 38.36 9.28
C ILE A 89 19.65 37.27 9.34
N GLY A 90 20.93 37.63 9.49
CA GLY A 90 22.04 36.70 9.64
C GLY A 90 21.86 35.79 10.86
N LEU A 91 21.51 36.35 12.02
CA LEU A 91 21.22 35.59 13.25
C LEU A 91 19.98 34.69 13.09
N ILE A 92 18.90 35.14 12.44
CA ILE A 92 17.72 34.32 12.14
C ILE A 92 18.08 33.19 11.17
N SER A 93 18.90 33.45 10.15
CA SER A 93 19.38 32.43 9.21
C SER A 93 20.31 31.41 9.89
N ILE A 94 21.27 31.87 10.69
CA ILE A 94 22.17 31.01 11.48
C ILE A 94 21.37 30.18 12.50
N PHE A 95 20.40 30.77 13.19
CA PHE A 95 19.51 30.07 14.11
C PHE A 95 18.62 29.05 13.36
N SER A 96 18.10 29.39 12.19
CA SER A 96 17.33 28.47 11.33
C SER A 96 18.18 27.30 10.83
N ILE A 97 19.46 27.53 10.49
CA ILE A 97 20.42 26.49 10.09
C ILE A 97 20.77 25.60 11.29
N LEU A 98 21.11 26.18 12.45
CA LEU A 98 21.36 25.44 13.69
C LEU A 98 20.13 24.64 14.15
N HIS A 99 18.93 25.21 14.02
CA HIS A 99 17.69 24.53 14.33
C HIS A 99 17.37 23.41 13.34
N ARG A 100 17.72 23.55 12.04
CA ARG A 100 17.65 22.43 11.08
C ARG A 100 18.64 21.32 11.46
N LEU A 101 19.89 21.67 11.76
CA LEU A 101 20.94 20.72 12.17
C LEU A 101 20.62 19.98 13.48
N ASN A 102 19.96 20.65 14.44
CA ASN A 102 19.52 20.06 15.71
C ASN A 102 18.09 19.49 15.67
N SER A 103 17.33 19.68 14.58
CA SER A 103 16.00 19.07 14.47
C SER A 103 16.13 17.55 14.28
N PRO A 104 15.29 16.73 14.95
CA PRO A 104 15.37 15.29 14.78
C PRO A 104 15.04 14.91 13.33
N TYR A 105 15.95 14.18 12.69
CA TYR A 105 15.90 13.69 11.30
C TYR A 105 14.69 12.80 10.97
N LEU A 106 13.84 12.52 11.96
CA LEU A 106 12.46 12.01 11.93
C LEU A 106 12.12 11.64 13.39
N CYS A 107 12.75 10.58 13.89
CA CYS A 107 12.70 10.15 15.28
C CYS A 107 14.08 9.66 15.73
N LYS A 108 14.54 10.06 16.92
CA LYS A 108 15.83 9.57 17.46
C LYS A 108 15.69 8.09 17.82
N LYS A 109 16.62 7.26 17.34
CA LYS A 109 16.70 5.84 17.72
C LYS A 109 17.71 5.63 18.85
N ASP A 110 17.23 5.14 19.99
CA ASP A 110 18.06 4.68 21.12
C ASP A 110 17.87 3.17 21.28
N GLY A 111 18.79 2.38 20.71
CA GLY A 111 18.68 0.92 20.69
C GLY A 111 17.43 0.44 19.94
N ILE A 112 16.47 -0.13 20.68
CA ILE A 112 15.15 -0.59 20.17
C ILE A 112 14.03 0.44 20.41
N VAL A 113 14.33 1.59 21.02
CA VAL A 113 13.37 2.66 21.30
C VAL A 113 13.42 3.71 20.19
N LEU A 114 12.25 4.20 19.77
CA LEU A 114 12.12 5.31 18.83
C LEU A 114 11.46 6.50 19.52
N HIS A 115 12.22 7.58 19.69
CA HIS A 115 11.78 8.84 20.28
C HIS A 115 11.36 9.82 19.17
N CYS A 116 10.08 9.77 18.80
CA CYS A 116 9.46 10.73 17.89
C CYS A 116 8.92 11.96 18.66
N PRO A 117 8.95 13.17 18.06
CA PRO A 117 8.29 14.34 18.64
C PRO A 117 6.78 14.13 18.87
N ARG A 118 6.15 15.06 19.61
CA ARG A 118 4.68 15.10 19.74
C ARG A 118 4.08 15.77 18.51
N VAL A 119 2.93 15.28 18.08
CA VAL A 119 2.05 15.92 17.09
C VAL A 119 0.76 16.30 17.83
N LYS A 120 0.12 17.40 17.42
CA LYS A 120 -1.16 17.83 18.00
C LYS A 120 -2.28 16.92 17.50
N GLU A 121 -3.10 16.38 18.41
CA GLU A 121 -4.28 15.60 18.00
C GLU A 121 -5.27 16.48 17.21
N ASN A 122 -5.85 15.89 16.17
CA ASN A 122 -6.84 16.54 15.32
C ASN A 122 -8.26 16.10 15.75
N PRO A 123 -9.23 17.00 15.98
CA PRO A 123 -10.61 16.62 16.33
C PRO A 123 -11.36 15.72 15.32
N SER A 124 -10.80 15.53 14.12
CA SER A 124 -11.29 14.59 13.09
C SER A 124 -10.48 13.28 12.99
N LEU A 125 -9.51 13.04 13.89
CA LEU A 125 -8.63 11.88 13.89
C LEU A 125 -9.39 10.54 13.82
N TRP A 126 -10.43 10.41 14.64
CA TRP A 126 -11.28 9.22 14.74
C TRP A 126 -12.42 9.20 13.71
N LYS A 127 -12.81 10.37 13.22
CA LYS A 127 -13.94 10.54 12.30
C LYS A 127 -13.57 10.14 10.87
N ASN A 128 -14.55 9.61 10.14
CA ASN A 128 -14.47 9.49 8.70
C ASN A 128 -14.62 10.89 8.07
N PRO A 129 -13.69 11.37 7.22
CA PRO A 129 -13.74 12.76 6.73
C PRO A 129 -14.88 13.09 5.76
N PHE A 130 -15.60 12.12 5.18
CA PHE A 130 -16.60 12.38 4.13
C PHE A 130 -18.02 11.89 4.46
N SER A 131 -18.90 12.85 4.77
CA SER A 131 -20.36 12.67 4.84
C SER A 131 -20.98 12.21 3.51
N ALA A 132 -20.29 12.42 2.38
CA ALA A 132 -20.71 11.90 1.09
C ALA A 132 -20.83 10.35 1.06
N THR A 133 -20.15 9.64 1.96
CA THR A 133 -20.12 8.16 1.93
C THR A 133 -21.36 7.50 2.53
N THR A 134 -22.14 8.21 3.36
CA THR A 134 -23.48 7.77 3.78
C THR A 134 -24.55 7.92 2.69
N SER A 135 -24.21 8.47 1.52
CA SER A 135 -25.10 8.48 0.34
C SER A 135 -25.13 7.14 -0.43
N TRP A 136 -24.49 6.09 0.10
CA TRP A 136 -24.46 4.75 -0.49
C TRP A 136 -24.80 3.65 0.52
N LYS A 137 -25.57 2.65 0.07
CA LYS A 137 -25.99 1.46 0.82
C LYS A 137 -25.83 0.19 -0.02
N PRO A 138 -25.82 -1.02 0.56
CA PRO A 138 -25.90 -2.27 -0.20
C PRO A 138 -27.07 -2.29 -1.19
N CYS A 139 -26.84 -2.68 -2.45
CA CYS A 139 -27.96 -2.97 -3.38
C CYS A 139 -28.71 -4.26 -3.03
N ALA A 140 -28.03 -5.22 -2.39
CA ALA A 140 -28.57 -6.55 -2.07
C ALA A 140 -29.28 -6.62 -0.71
N GLU A 141 -29.62 -5.49 -0.11
CA GLU A 141 -30.46 -5.42 1.09
C GLU A 141 -31.89 -5.84 0.72
N ARG A 142 -32.38 -6.95 1.27
CA ARG A 142 -33.57 -7.63 0.72
C ARG A 142 -34.82 -6.77 0.79
N ARG A 143 -35.57 -6.75 -0.32
CA ARG A 143 -36.99 -6.37 -0.32
C ARG A 143 -37.77 -7.46 0.42
N VAL A 144 -38.27 -7.12 1.61
CA VAL A 144 -39.05 -8.01 2.50
C VAL A 144 -40.31 -8.57 1.82
N SER A 145 -40.79 -7.91 0.76
CA SER A 145 -42.01 -8.25 -0.01
C SER A 145 -41.78 -9.03 -1.31
N GLY A 146 -40.59 -9.62 -1.53
CA GLY A 146 -40.32 -10.44 -2.71
C GLY A 146 -40.90 -11.85 -2.61
N ILE A 147 -41.62 -12.31 -3.64
CA ILE A 147 -41.97 -13.74 -3.81
C ILE A 147 -40.67 -14.52 -4.08
N PRO A 148 -40.42 -15.68 -3.43
CA PRO A 148 -39.23 -16.48 -3.71
C PRO A 148 -39.23 -17.04 -5.14
N ASP A 149 -38.28 -16.58 -5.95
CA ASP A 149 -38.00 -17.13 -7.28
C ASP A 149 -37.12 -18.39 -7.15
N LEU A 150 -37.73 -19.47 -6.66
CA LEU A 150 -37.06 -20.74 -6.41
C LEU A 150 -37.87 -21.91 -6.95
N PRO A 151 -37.25 -22.85 -7.70
CA PRO A 151 -37.94 -24.06 -8.13
C PRO A 151 -38.28 -24.96 -6.93
N PRO A 152 -39.42 -25.67 -6.99
CA PRO A 152 -39.68 -26.86 -6.18
C PRO A 152 -38.51 -27.85 -6.23
N GLU A 153 -38.33 -28.66 -5.18
CA GLU A 153 -37.17 -29.54 -5.02
C GLU A 153 -36.99 -30.52 -6.18
N ASN A 154 -38.11 -31.09 -6.62
CA ASN A 154 -38.29 -31.97 -7.78
C ASN A 154 -37.97 -31.30 -9.14
N GLU A 155 -37.99 -29.97 -9.20
CA GLU A 155 -37.76 -29.17 -10.41
C GLU A 155 -36.35 -28.55 -10.46
N THR A 156 -35.55 -28.71 -9.41
CA THR A 156 -34.14 -28.29 -9.43
C THR A 156 -33.36 -29.02 -10.53
N SER A 157 -32.44 -28.29 -11.19
CA SER A 157 -31.59 -28.86 -12.25
C SER A 157 -30.76 -30.07 -11.78
N GLY A 158 -30.47 -30.10 -10.48
CA GLY A 158 -29.67 -31.11 -9.78
C GLY A 158 -28.91 -30.47 -8.62
N TYR A 159 -27.92 -31.17 -8.10
CA TYR A 159 -27.10 -30.78 -6.96
C TYR A 159 -25.68 -30.41 -7.39
N ILE A 160 -25.12 -29.37 -6.78
CA ILE A 160 -23.69 -29.05 -6.91
C ILE A 160 -22.97 -29.17 -5.57
N PHE A 161 -21.76 -29.70 -5.62
CA PHE A 161 -20.84 -29.80 -4.49
C PHE A 161 -19.56 -29.03 -4.81
N ILE A 162 -19.03 -28.27 -3.84
CA ILE A 162 -17.76 -27.56 -4.00
C ILE A 162 -16.77 -27.88 -2.89
N HIS A 163 -15.48 -27.94 -3.25
CA HIS A 163 -14.38 -27.93 -2.29
C HIS A 163 -13.77 -26.52 -2.29
N ALA A 164 -13.86 -25.84 -1.16
CA ALA A 164 -13.22 -24.55 -0.95
C ALA A 164 -11.75 -24.79 -0.55
N GLU A 165 -10.81 -24.53 -1.47
CA GLU A 165 -9.37 -24.71 -1.22
C GLU A 165 -8.63 -23.38 -0.97
N GLY A 166 -7.51 -23.46 -0.24
CA GLY A 166 -6.71 -22.30 0.17
C GLY A 166 -7.11 -21.78 1.55
N GLY A 167 -6.57 -20.64 1.96
CA GLY A 167 -6.88 -20.03 3.26
C GLY A 167 -8.25 -19.32 3.29
N LEU A 168 -8.78 -19.04 4.49
CA LEU A 168 -10.12 -18.49 4.77
C LEU A 168 -10.66 -17.47 3.75
N ASN A 169 -9.85 -16.49 3.34
CA ASN A 169 -10.28 -15.45 2.42
C ASN A 169 -10.53 -15.95 0.99
N GLN A 170 -9.80 -16.98 0.54
CA GLN A 170 -10.03 -17.66 -0.74
C GLN A 170 -11.23 -18.62 -0.63
N GLN A 171 -11.35 -19.33 0.51
CA GLN A 171 -12.51 -20.18 0.80
C GLN A 171 -13.82 -19.39 0.79
N ARG A 172 -13.86 -18.21 1.43
CA ARG A 172 -15.03 -17.31 1.41
C ARG A 172 -15.44 -16.90 -0.01
N ILE A 173 -14.48 -16.56 -0.87
CA ILE A 173 -14.77 -16.21 -2.27
C ILE A 173 -15.32 -17.44 -3.02
N ALA A 174 -14.75 -18.63 -2.80
CA ALA A 174 -15.26 -19.87 -3.37
C ALA A 174 -16.71 -20.18 -2.92
N ILE A 175 -17.05 -19.96 -1.65
CA ILE A 175 -18.42 -20.13 -1.12
C ILE A 175 -19.39 -19.16 -1.79
N CYS A 176 -19.06 -17.85 -1.84
CA CYS A 176 -19.91 -16.86 -2.48
C CYS A 176 -20.12 -17.12 -3.99
N ASN A 177 -19.05 -17.50 -4.69
CA ASN A 177 -19.14 -17.89 -6.10
C ASN A 177 -20.00 -19.16 -6.30
N ALA A 178 -20.03 -20.08 -5.33
CA ALA A 178 -20.81 -21.32 -5.43
C ALA A 178 -22.31 -21.06 -5.24
N VAL A 179 -22.69 -20.14 -4.34
CA VAL A 179 -24.07 -19.65 -4.21
C VAL A 179 -24.52 -18.97 -5.51
N ALA A 180 -23.68 -18.11 -6.10
CA ALA A 180 -24.00 -17.47 -7.38
C ALA A 180 -24.17 -18.50 -8.52
N VAL A 181 -23.27 -19.49 -8.62
CA VAL A 181 -23.34 -20.55 -9.63
C VAL A 181 -24.53 -21.49 -9.42
N ALA A 182 -24.91 -21.78 -8.17
CA ALA A 182 -26.15 -22.51 -7.86
C ALA A 182 -27.39 -21.76 -8.37
N LYS A 183 -27.48 -20.44 -8.13
CA LYS A 183 -28.59 -19.60 -8.63
C LYS A 183 -28.63 -19.54 -10.15
N ILE A 184 -27.50 -19.29 -10.81
CA ILE A 184 -27.39 -19.23 -12.29
C ILE A 184 -27.90 -20.51 -12.96
N MET A 185 -27.77 -21.67 -12.29
CA MET A 185 -28.15 -22.97 -12.84
C MET A 185 -29.48 -23.52 -12.28
N ASN A 186 -30.18 -22.81 -11.40
CA ASN A 186 -31.31 -23.32 -10.61
C ASN A 186 -31.02 -24.71 -9.99
N ALA A 187 -29.85 -24.83 -9.37
CA ALA A 187 -29.35 -26.05 -8.75
C ALA A 187 -29.33 -25.93 -7.22
N THR A 188 -29.51 -27.06 -6.53
CA THR A 188 -29.34 -27.16 -5.08
C THR A 188 -27.85 -27.15 -4.73
N LEU A 189 -27.44 -26.33 -3.78
CA LEU A 189 -26.08 -26.32 -3.24
C LEU A 189 -25.98 -27.30 -2.07
N ILE A 190 -25.08 -28.29 -2.15
CA ILE A 190 -24.67 -29.06 -0.97
C ILE A 190 -23.65 -28.21 -0.18
N LEU A 191 -23.75 -28.22 1.15
CA LEU A 191 -22.93 -27.41 2.05
C LEU A 191 -21.42 -27.48 1.69
N PRO A 192 -20.76 -26.34 1.41
CA PRO A 192 -19.37 -26.33 0.97
C PRO A 192 -18.39 -26.95 1.98
N VAL A 193 -17.58 -27.92 1.54
CA VAL A 193 -16.51 -28.47 2.38
C VAL A 193 -15.25 -27.62 2.23
N LEU A 194 -14.75 -27.12 3.37
CA LEU A 194 -13.41 -26.53 3.47
C LEU A 194 -12.37 -27.64 3.32
N LYS A 195 -11.44 -27.48 2.38
CA LYS A 195 -10.36 -28.45 2.16
C LYS A 195 -9.09 -28.00 2.88
N GLN A 196 -8.43 -28.95 3.55
CA GLN A 196 -7.16 -28.74 4.26
C GLN A 196 -6.14 -27.97 3.41
N ASP A 197 -5.71 -26.82 3.92
CA ASP A 197 -4.73 -25.97 3.23
C ASP A 197 -3.32 -26.59 3.32
N GLN A 198 -2.59 -26.60 2.20
CA GLN A 198 -1.28 -27.27 2.11
C GLN A 198 -0.15 -26.55 2.85
N ILE A 199 -0.31 -25.26 3.17
CA ILE A 199 0.67 -24.41 3.87
C ILE A 199 0.39 -24.44 5.39
N TRP A 200 -0.88 -24.25 5.78
CA TRP A 200 -1.27 -24.17 7.20
C TRP A 200 -1.60 -25.53 7.82
N LYS A 201 -1.85 -26.55 6.99
CA LYS A 201 -2.28 -27.92 7.38
C LYS A 201 -3.57 -27.97 8.21
N ASP A 202 -4.32 -26.88 8.23
CA ASP A 202 -5.51 -26.74 9.07
C ASP A 202 -6.68 -27.59 8.55
N GLN A 203 -7.34 -28.35 9.43
CA GLN A 203 -8.44 -29.27 9.12
C GLN A 203 -9.81 -28.74 9.57
N THR A 204 -9.94 -27.42 9.64
CA THR A 204 -11.20 -26.71 9.91
C THR A 204 -12.31 -27.15 8.96
N LYS A 205 -13.50 -27.38 9.49
CA LYS A 205 -14.71 -27.58 8.69
C LYS A 205 -15.47 -26.26 8.47
N PHE A 206 -16.63 -26.33 7.81
CA PHE A 206 -17.47 -25.16 7.58
C PHE A 206 -18.12 -24.66 8.88
N GLU A 207 -18.64 -25.59 9.68
CA GLU A 207 -19.31 -25.32 10.96
C GLU A 207 -18.38 -24.78 12.08
N ASP A 208 -17.05 -24.98 11.95
CA ASP A 208 -16.05 -24.43 12.89
C ASP A 208 -15.74 -22.92 12.65
N ILE A 209 -16.36 -22.31 11.63
CA ILE A 209 -16.11 -20.93 11.16
C ILE A 209 -17.40 -20.17 10.86
N PHE A 210 -18.38 -20.82 10.26
CA PHE A 210 -19.62 -20.21 9.79
C PHE A 210 -20.83 -20.83 10.48
N ASP A 211 -21.72 -19.96 10.93
CA ASP A 211 -23.06 -20.34 11.37
C ASP A 211 -23.84 -20.94 10.19
N VAL A 212 -24.04 -22.26 10.23
CA VAL A 212 -24.66 -23.05 9.16
C VAL A 212 -26.15 -22.72 9.05
N ASP A 213 -26.84 -22.61 10.18
CA ASP A 213 -28.28 -22.35 10.21
C ASP A 213 -28.56 -20.92 9.73
N HIS A 214 -27.75 -19.93 10.12
CA HIS A 214 -27.82 -18.58 9.56
C HIS A 214 -27.47 -18.56 8.07
N PHE A 215 -26.48 -19.32 7.60
CA PHE A 215 -26.12 -19.38 6.18
C PHE A 215 -27.27 -19.93 5.32
N ILE A 216 -27.93 -20.99 5.80
CA ILE A 216 -29.09 -21.60 5.12
C ILE A 216 -30.33 -20.70 5.23
N ASP A 217 -30.71 -20.25 6.43
CA ASP A 217 -31.89 -19.41 6.63
C ASP A 217 -31.78 -18.07 5.91
N TYR A 218 -30.59 -17.47 5.90
CA TYR A 218 -30.34 -16.26 5.12
C TYR A 218 -30.54 -16.54 3.64
N LEU A 219 -29.98 -17.62 3.06
CA LEU A 219 -30.04 -17.86 1.61
C LEU A 219 -31.31 -18.57 1.12
N LYS A 220 -32.23 -18.99 2.01
CA LYS A 220 -33.41 -19.83 1.71
C LYS A 220 -34.36 -19.30 0.63
N ASN A 221 -34.36 -18.00 0.34
CA ASN A 221 -35.19 -17.37 -0.71
C ASN A 221 -34.43 -17.20 -2.04
N ASP A 222 -33.10 -17.33 -2.02
CA ASP A 222 -32.23 -17.11 -3.17
C ASP A 222 -31.78 -18.45 -3.78
N VAL A 223 -31.30 -19.39 -2.95
CA VAL A 223 -30.75 -20.70 -3.33
C VAL A 223 -31.19 -21.77 -2.33
N ARG A 224 -31.61 -22.93 -2.83
CA ARG A 224 -31.84 -24.12 -1.98
C ARG A 224 -30.50 -24.72 -1.55
N ILE A 225 -30.29 -24.89 -0.24
CA ILE A 225 -29.07 -25.46 0.35
C ILE A 225 -29.43 -26.71 1.17
N VAL A 226 -28.59 -27.75 1.09
CA VAL A 226 -28.72 -28.99 1.89
C VAL A 226 -27.42 -29.31 2.62
N LEU A 227 -27.52 -29.95 3.80
CA LEU A 227 -26.39 -30.19 4.70
C LEU A 227 -25.39 -31.24 4.20
N ASP A 228 -25.88 -32.32 3.56
CA ASP A 228 -25.06 -33.42 3.03
C ASP A 228 -25.58 -33.89 1.66
N ILE A 229 -24.81 -34.75 1.00
CA ILE A 229 -25.19 -35.49 -0.20
C ILE A 229 -26.48 -36.28 0.07
N PRO A 230 -27.52 -36.16 -0.79
CA PRO A 230 -28.78 -36.89 -0.63
C PRO A 230 -28.61 -38.41 -0.51
N GLU A 231 -29.47 -39.04 0.30
CA GLU A 231 -29.38 -40.47 0.65
C GLU A 231 -29.56 -41.42 -0.56
N TRP A 232 -30.28 -40.98 -1.59
CA TRP A 232 -30.44 -41.75 -2.84
C TRP A 232 -29.14 -41.92 -3.63
N PHE A 233 -28.11 -41.13 -3.34
CA PHE A 233 -26.79 -41.25 -3.96
C PHE A 233 -25.90 -42.16 -3.10
N THR A 234 -25.91 -43.46 -3.41
CA THR A 234 -25.17 -44.51 -2.68
C THR A 234 -23.66 -44.30 -2.69
N ASP A 235 -23.10 -43.85 -3.82
CA ASP A 235 -21.67 -43.92 -4.09
C ASP A 235 -20.91 -42.70 -3.56
N LYS A 236 -21.22 -42.26 -2.34
CA LYS A 236 -20.65 -41.04 -1.71
C LYS A 236 -19.12 -41.01 -1.73
N SER A 237 -18.45 -42.16 -1.71
CA SER A 237 -17.00 -42.30 -1.84
C SER A 237 -16.47 -42.04 -3.26
N GLU A 238 -17.19 -42.46 -4.31
CA GLU A 238 -16.82 -42.21 -5.72
C GLU A 238 -17.00 -40.75 -6.14
N LEU A 239 -17.95 -40.03 -5.53
CA LEU A 239 -18.22 -38.61 -5.84
C LEU A 239 -16.95 -37.75 -5.80
N PHE A 240 -16.05 -38.06 -4.87
CA PHE A 240 -14.85 -37.28 -4.61
C PHE A 240 -13.63 -37.70 -5.44
N THR A 241 -13.55 -38.97 -5.84
CA THR A 241 -12.42 -39.58 -6.55
C THR A 241 -12.63 -39.67 -8.07
N SER A 242 -13.87 -39.92 -8.51
CA SER A 242 -14.19 -40.22 -9.90
C SER A 242 -14.26 -38.96 -10.77
N ILE A 243 -13.69 -39.06 -11.98
CA ILE A 243 -13.74 -37.99 -12.99
C ILE A 243 -15.16 -37.86 -13.56
N ARG A 244 -15.96 -38.94 -13.54
CA ARG A 244 -17.36 -38.98 -13.99
C ARG A 244 -18.21 -37.85 -13.40
N TRP A 245 -18.08 -37.64 -12.09
CA TRP A 245 -18.85 -36.67 -11.32
C TRP A 245 -18.12 -35.34 -11.10
N THR A 246 -16.89 -35.18 -11.61
CA THR A 246 -16.07 -33.97 -11.38
C THR A 246 -15.96 -33.10 -12.64
N VAL A 247 -16.47 -31.87 -12.61
CA VAL A 247 -16.08 -30.85 -13.59
C VAL A 247 -14.67 -30.37 -13.26
N LYS A 248 -13.75 -30.53 -14.22
CA LYS A 248 -12.37 -30.04 -14.18
C LYS A 248 -12.18 -28.87 -15.13
N ASN A 249 -11.06 -28.15 -14.99
CA ASN A 249 -10.59 -27.12 -15.92
C ASN A 249 -11.53 -25.91 -16.10
N ILE A 250 -12.34 -25.58 -15.09
CA ILE A 250 -13.15 -24.34 -15.06
C ILE A 250 -12.20 -23.14 -15.20
N PRO A 251 -12.41 -22.21 -16.16
CA PRO A 251 -11.60 -21.02 -16.30
C PRO A 251 -11.59 -20.16 -15.02
N LYS A 252 -10.44 -19.56 -14.69
CA LYS A 252 -10.28 -18.80 -13.43
C LYS A 252 -11.35 -17.71 -13.26
N TYR A 253 -11.70 -17.04 -14.36
CA TYR A 253 -12.73 -16.00 -14.42
C TYR A 253 -13.87 -16.45 -15.36
N ALA A 254 -14.39 -17.66 -15.15
CA ALA A 254 -15.47 -18.20 -15.97
C ALA A 254 -16.73 -17.31 -15.89
N PRO A 255 -17.26 -16.81 -17.03
CA PRO A 255 -18.51 -16.05 -17.04
C PRO A 255 -19.71 -16.96 -16.70
N ALA A 256 -20.84 -16.37 -16.29
CA ALA A 256 -22.07 -17.11 -16.00
C ALA A 256 -22.46 -18.09 -17.13
N GLN A 257 -22.33 -17.66 -18.39
CA GLN A 257 -22.61 -18.47 -19.57
C GLN A 257 -21.77 -19.75 -19.66
N PHE A 258 -20.52 -19.74 -19.21
CA PHE A 258 -19.68 -20.95 -19.21
C PHE A 258 -20.32 -22.08 -18.38
N TYR A 259 -20.94 -21.75 -17.25
CA TYR A 259 -21.64 -22.73 -16.42
C TYR A 259 -22.92 -23.23 -17.08
N ILE A 260 -23.68 -22.35 -17.75
CA ILE A 260 -24.88 -22.71 -18.51
C ILE A 260 -24.53 -23.66 -19.66
N ASP A 261 -23.44 -23.41 -20.39
CA ASP A 261 -23.06 -24.20 -21.57
C ASP A 261 -22.35 -25.51 -21.21
N ASN A 262 -21.46 -25.52 -20.20
CA ASN A 262 -20.52 -26.63 -19.95
C ASN A 262 -20.84 -27.46 -18.70
N VAL A 263 -21.61 -26.90 -17.75
CA VAL A 263 -21.81 -27.48 -16.41
C VAL A 263 -23.26 -27.91 -16.20
N LEU A 264 -24.22 -27.05 -16.53
CA LEU A 264 -25.66 -27.32 -16.42
C LEU A 264 -26.12 -28.59 -17.19
N PRO A 265 -25.66 -28.89 -18.43
CA PRO A 265 -26.06 -30.12 -19.11
C PRO A 265 -25.58 -31.38 -18.36
N ARG A 266 -24.38 -31.32 -17.79
CA ARG A 266 -23.79 -32.41 -17.00
C ARG A 266 -24.54 -32.62 -15.69
N ILE A 267 -24.98 -31.53 -15.03
CA ILE A 267 -25.82 -31.61 -13.82
C ILE A 267 -27.17 -32.24 -14.14
N LYS A 268 -27.82 -31.84 -15.25
CA LYS A 268 -29.10 -32.44 -15.67
C LYS A 268 -28.97 -33.93 -16.00
N GLU A 269 -27.87 -34.34 -16.64
CA GLU A 269 -27.57 -35.75 -16.96
C GLU A 269 -27.21 -36.59 -15.72
N LYS A 270 -26.43 -36.04 -14.79
CA LYS A 270 -25.82 -36.78 -13.66
C LYS A 270 -26.49 -36.58 -12.31
N ARG A 271 -27.43 -35.64 -12.20
CA ARG A 271 -28.10 -35.15 -10.98
C ARG A 271 -27.21 -34.62 -9.85
N ILE A 272 -25.95 -35.04 -9.71
CA ILE A 272 -24.94 -34.43 -8.81
C ILE A 272 -23.64 -34.19 -9.59
N MET A 273 -23.02 -33.01 -9.42
CA MET A 273 -21.66 -32.73 -9.92
C MET A 273 -20.80 -31.98 -8.89
N VAL A 274 -19.51 -32.33 -8.84
CA VAL A 274 -18.48 -31.65 -8.04
C VAL A 274 -17.67 -30.69 -8.91
N LEU A 275 -17.49 -29.45 -8.46
CA LEU A 275 -16.71 -28.43 -9.20
C LEU A 275 -15.29 -28.32 -8.63
N LYS A 276 -14.24 -28.59 -9.43
CA LYS A 276 -12.82 -28.57 -8.99
C LYS A 276 -11.88 -28.00 -10.08
N PRO A 277 -10.91 -27.13 -9.75
CA PRO A 277 -10.74 -26.40 -8.49
C PRO A 277 -11.60 -25.13 -8.50
N PHE A 278 -12.45 -24.95 -7.49
CA PHE A 278 -13.31 -23.77 -7.39
C PHE A 278 -12.58 -22.60 -6.71
N VAL A 279 -11.36 -22.30 -7.19
CA VAL A 279 -10.38 -21.47 -6.48
C VAL A 279 -9.99 -20.25 -7.31
N ASP A 280 -10.52 -19.10 -6.90
CA ASP A 280 -10.06 -17.82 -7.40
C ASP A 280 -8.65 -17.53 -6.82
N ARG A 281 -7.61 -17.94 -7.56
CA ARG A 281 -6.19 -17.80 -7.16
C ARG A 281 -5.75 -16.33 -7.18
N LEU A 282 -6.18 -15.58 -6.15
CA LEU A 282 -5.80 -14.21 -5.83
C LEU A 282 -4.78 -14.18 -4.68
N GLY A 283 -3.73 -13.36 -4.83
CA GLY A 283 -2.58 -13.31 -3.93
C GLY A 283 -2.85 -12.64 -2.59
N ALA A 284 -2.99 -13.44 -1.53
CA ALA A 284 -3.32 -12.98 -0.18
C ALA A 284 -2.15 -12.29 0.54
N LEU A 285 -2.44 -11.20 1.27
CA LEU A 285 -1.53 -10.51 2.20
C LEU A 285 -2.29 -9.53 3.11
N HIS A 286 -2.22 -9.71 4.44
CA HIS A 286 -2.66 -8.73 5.44
C HIS A 286 -1.74 -8.76 6.66
N LEU A 287 -1.50 -7.59 7.26
CA LEU A 287 -0.67 -7.30 8.44
C LEU A 287 0.39 -8.36 8.77
N ARG A 288 1.31 -8.55 7.82
CA ARG A 288 2.13 -9.75 7.72
C ARG A 288 3.62 -9.42 7.76
N PHE A 289 4.08 -9.17 8.98
CA PHE A 289 5.49 -9.32 9.34
C PHE A 289 5.79 -10.75 9.86
N GLU A 290 4.91 -11.71 9.57
CA GLU A 290 5.12 -13.14 9.80
C GLU A 290 6.29 -13.66 8.94
N LYS A 291 7.00 -14.69 9.42
CA LYS A 291 8.12 -15.35 8.71
C LYS A 291 7.79 -15.67 7.25
N GLY A 292 6.59 -16.20 6.98
CA GLY A 292 6.14 -16.56 5.63
C GLY A 292 6.09 -15.40 4.64
N MET A 293 5.84 -14.17 5.10
CA MET A 293 5.71 -12.99 4.24
C MET A 293 6.94 -12.09 4.20
N VAL A 294 7.71 -12.03 5.29
CA VAL A 294 9.11 -11.57 5.21
C VAL A 294 9.86 -12.46 4.21
N GLY A 295 9.56 -13.76 4.17
CA GLY A 295 9.97 -14.69 3.10
C GLY A 295 9.46 -14.28 1.71
N LEU A 296 8.16 -14.42 1.45
CA LEU A 296 7.55 -14.30 0.11
C LEU A 296 7.78 -12.96 -0.59
N SER A 297 7.87 -11.86 0.16
CA SER A 297 8.11 -10.51 -0.38
C SER A 297 9.51 -10.34 -0.99
N PHE A 298 10.50 -11.08 -0.48
CA PHE A 298 11.92 -10.87 -0.80
C PHE A 298 12.34 -9.39 -0.65
N CYS A 299 11.86 -8.72 0.40
CA CYS A 299 12.30 -7.39 0.80
C CYS A 299 13.45 -7.46 1.81
N ASP A 300 14.26 -6.42 1.90
CA ASP A 300 15.14 -6.24 3.06
C ASP A 300 14.39 -5.53 4.19
N PHE A 301 14.76 -5.85 5.42
CA PHE A 301 14.11 -5.45 6.67
C PHE A 301 15.18 -5.21 7.75
N VAL A 302 14.84 -4.47 8.80
CA VAL A 302 15.74 -4.33 9.96
C VAL A 302 15.74 -5.63 10.77
N GLY A 303 16.93 -6.17 11.05
CA GLY A 303 17.15 -7.42 11.78
C GLY A 303 18.64 -7.74 11.86
N THR A 304 19.02 -8.70 12.70
CA THR A 304 20.42 -9.13 12.85
C THR A 304 20.91 -9.90 11.61
N THR A 305 22.24 -10.07 11.48
CA THR A 305 22.83 -10.91 10.43
C THR A 305 22.25 -12.32 10.46
N GLU A 306 22.14 -12.93 11.65
CA GLU A 306 21.56 -14.27 11.83
C GLU A 306 20.08 -14.34 11.38
N GLU A 307 19.27 -13.33 11.69
CA GLU A 307 17.88 -13.26 11.21
C GLU A 307 17.82 -13.14 9.68
N LYS A 308 18.72 -12.35 9.08
CA LYS A 308 18.79 -12.20 7.62
C LYS A 308 19.27 -13.48 6.93
N ASP A 309 20.22 -14.20 7.51
CA ASP A 309 20.73 -15.47 6.98
C ASP A 309 19.70 -16.60 7.09
N ARG A 310 19.06 -16.76 8.26
CA ARG A 310 17.95 -17.72 8.47
C ARG A 310 16.75 -17.41 7.57
N MET A 311 16.51 -16.14 7.24
CA MET A 311 15.53 -15.73 6.23
C MET A 311 16.00 -16.01 4.80
N SER A 312 17.29 -15.88 4.51
CA SER A 312 17.89 -16.24 3.22
C SER A 312 17.76 -17.73 2.92
N GLU A 313 18.09 -18.60 3.89
CA GLU A 313 17.87 -20.05 3.80
C GLU A 313 16.40 -20.43 3.58
N TYR A 314 15.50 -19.83 4.35
CA TYR A 314 14.06 -20.04 4.20
C TYR A 314 13.58 -19.63 2.79
N ARG A 315 14.07 -18.50 2.25
CA ARG A 315 13.79 -18.05 0.88
C ARG A 315 14.36 -18.99 -0.20
N LYS A 316 15.56 -19.56 0.01
CA LYS A 316 16.15 -20.58 -0.88
C LYS A 316 15.28 -21.83 -0.93
N LYS A 317 14.79 -22.29 0.22
CA LYS A 317 13.98 -23.52 0.36
C LYS A 317 12.58 -23.37 -0.23
N GLU A 318 11.82 -22.35 0.17
CA GLU A 318 10.39 -22.26 -0.18
C GLU A 318 10.15 -21.62 -1.57
N TRP A 319 11.06 -20.76 -2.04
CA TRP A 319 10.93 -20.09 -3.35
C TRP A 319 12.21 -20.12 -4.21
N PRO A 320 12.79 -21.31 -4.48
CA PRO A 320 14.08 -21.44 -5.15
C PRO A 320 14.14 -20.77 -6.53
N ARG A 321 13.03 -20.74 -7.29
CA ARG A 321 12.95 -20.03 -8.58
C ARG A 321 13.11 -18.51 -8.41
N ARG A 322 12.42 -17.89 -7.44
CA ARG A 322 12.57 -16.45 -7.16
C ARG A 322 13.96 -16.14 -6.61
N TYR A 323 14.48 -17.02 -5.75
CA TYR A 323 15.83 -16.87 -5.21
C TYR A 323 16.89 -16.84 -6.32
N LYS A 324 16.86 -17.82 -7.25
CA LYS A 324 17.76 -17.88 -8.42
C LYS A 324 17.65 -16.66 -9.32
N ASN A 325 16.44 -16.12 -9.53
CA ASN A 325 16.21 -14.89 -10.31
C ASN A 325 16.64 -13.59 -9.57
N GLY A 326 17.65 -13.65 -8.69
CA GLY A 326 18.19 -12.47 -8.00
C GLY A 326 17.21 -11.70 -7.10
N SER A 327 16.01 -12.22 -6.81
CA SER A 327 14.96 -11.46 -6.09
C SER A 327 15.38 -11.06 -4.67
N HIS A 328 16.40 -11.73 -4.12
CA HIS A 328 16.97 -11.50 -2.80
C HIS A 328 18.08 -10.44 -2.75
N LEU A 329 18.54 -9.95 -3.91
CA LEU A 329 19.63 -8.98 -4.00
C LEU A 329 19.17 -7.59 -3.54
N TRP A 330 20.05 -6.89 -2.81
CA TRP A 330 19.78 -5.60 -2.17
C TRP A 330 19.14 -4.57 -3.12
N GLN A 331 19.67 -4.40 -4.33
CA GLN A 331 19.17 -3.41 -5.31
C GLN A 331 17.68 -3.63 -5.62
N LEU A 332 17.28 -4.87 -5.92
CA LEU A 332 15.91 -5.23 -6.28
C LEU A 332 14.99 -5.28 -5.04
N ALA A 333 15.53 -5.59 -3.87
CA ALA A 333 14.80 -5.48 -2.59
C ALA A 333 14.50 -4.00 -2.22
N LEU A 334 15.47 -3.10 -2.42
CA LEU A 334 15.33 -1.66 -2.19
C LEU A 334 14.37 -1.03 -3.20
N GLN A 335 14.43 -1.43 -4.48
CA GLN A 335 13.46 -1.01 -5.49
C GLN A 335 12.03 -1.35 -5.07
N LYS A 336 11.75 -2.60 -4.66
CA LYS A 336 10.43 -3.00 -4.14
C LYS A 336 9.98 -2.14 -2.97
N ARG A 337 10.89 -1.73 -2.07
CA ARG A 337 10.55 -0.87 -0.93
C ARG A 337 10.11 0.52 -1.40
N LYS A 338 10.89 1.14 -2.30
CA LYS A 338 10.57 2.43 -2.94
C LYS A 338 9.26 2.40 -3.76
N GLU A 339 8.94 1.26 -4.38
CA GLU A 339 7.67 1.00 -5.08
C GLU A 339 6.50 0.68 -4.14
N GLY A 340 6.69 0.69 -2.81
CA GLY A 340 5.65 0.33 -1.84
C GLY A 340 5.23 -1.15 -1.87
N ARG A 341 6.04 -2.05 -2.44
CA ARG A 341 5.78 -3.50 -2.54
C ARG A 341 6.24 -4.31 -1.31
N CYS A 342 6.85 -3.67 -0.32
CA CYS A 342 7.25 -4.30 0.95
C CYS A 342 6.23 -4.04 2.07
N PRO A 343 6.12 -4.91 3.10
CA PRO A 343 5.29 -4.64 4.27
C PRO A 343 5.91 -3.55 5.13
N LEU A 344 5.07 -2.76 5.82
CA LEU A 344 5.57 -1.86 6.86
C LEU A 344 6.00 -2.66 8.10
N GLU A 345 7.16 -2.31 8.64
CA GLU A 345 7.69 -2.82 9.91
C GLU A 345 6.94 -2.16 11.10
N PRO A 346 6.84 -2.80 12.27
CA PRO A 346 6.07 -2.23 13.39
C PRO A 346 6.53 -0.84 13.83
N GLY A 347 7.84 -0.54 13.72
CA GLY A 347 8.36 0.81 13.94
C GLY A 347 7.89 1.84 12.92
N GLU A 348 7.75 1.46 11.64
CA GLU A 348 7.21 2.37 10.61
C GLU A 348 5.73 2.65 10.86
N VAL A 349 4.96 1.66 11.32
CA VAL A 349 3.56 1.83 11.75
C VAL A 349 3.48 2.79 12.94
N ALA A 350 4.35 2.61 13.93
CA ALA A 350 4.41 3.47 15.11
C ALA A 350 4.65 4.94 14.73
N VAL A 351 5.61 5.17 13.83
CA VAL A 351 5.87 6.50 13.24
C VAL A 351 4.61 7.03 12.54
N ILE A 352 3.99 6.28 11.63
CA ILE A 352 2.80 6.73 10.88
C ILE A 352 1.65 7.13 11.81
N LEU A 353 1.33 6.30 12.81
CA LEU A 353 0.28 6.59 13.78
C LEU A 353 0.61 7.86 14.59
N ARG A 354 1.85 7.99 15.06
CA ARG A 354 2.32 9.17 15.78
C ARG A 354 2.23 10.43 14.92
N THR A 355 2.61 10.33 13.64
CA THR A 355 2.58 11.41 12.65
C THR A 355 1.16 11.84 12.29
N MET A 356 0.21 10.89 12.24
CA MET A 356 -1.22 11.18 12.07
C MET A 356 -1.87 11.82 13.31
N GLY A 357 -1.15 11.92 14.43
CA GLY A 357 -1.62 12.56 15.66
C GLY A 357 -2.26 11.61 16.68
N TYR A 358 -2.11 10.29 16.54
CA TYR A 358 -2.63 9.34 17.54
C TYR A 358 -1.88 9.49 18.88
N PRO A 359 -2.60 9.68 20.01
CA PRO A 359 -2.00 9.79 21.34
C PRO A 359 -1.38 8.46 21.78
N LYS A 360 -0.41 8.50 22.70
CA LYS A 360 0.28 7.29 23.21
C LYS A 360 -0.71 6.32 23.87
N GLU A 361 -1.76 6.89 24.44
CA GLU A 361 -2.83 6.28 25.20
C GLU A 361 -3.81 5.48 24.31
N THR A 362 -3.69 5.59 22.98
CA THR A 362 -4.47 4.83 21.99
C THR A 362 -4.38 3.33 22.24
N GLN A 363 -5.51 2.67 22.47
CA GLN A 363 -5.59 1.21 22.47
C GLN A 363 -5.49 0.69 21.03
N ILE A 364 -4.59 -0.28 20.79
CA ILE A 364 -4.32 -0.82 19.45
C ILE A 364 -4.47 -2.33 19.47
N TYR A 365 -5.45 -2.85 18.74
CA TYR A 365 -5.55 -4.28 18.45
C TYR A 365 -4.55 -4.71 17.38
N VAL A 366 -3.74 -5.73 17.65
CA VAL A 366 -2.73 -6.26 16.71
C VAL A 366 -3.23 -7.55 16.05
N ALA A 367 -3.86 -7.41 14.89
CA ALA A 367 -4.30 -8.52 14.04
C ALA A 367 -3.11 -9.18 13.32
N SER A 368 -2.40 -10.11 13.95
CA SER A 368 -1.34 -10.88 13.31
C SER A 368 -1.20 -12.29 13.92
N GLY A 369 -0.48 -13.16 13.20
CA GLY A 369 0.15 -14.34 13.77
C GLY A 369 1.49 -14.01 14.44
N GLN A 370 2.42 -14.98 14.50
CA GLN A 370 3.72 -14.75 15.10
C GLN A 370 4.60 -13.80 14.26
N VAL A 371 4.83 -12.60 14.78
CA VAL A 371 5.70 -11.58 14.20
C VAL A 371 7.15 -12.06 14.16
N TYR A 372 7.80 -11.94 13.00
CA TYR A 372 9.22 -12.26 12.82
C TYR A 372 10.10 -11.25 13.57
N GLY A 373 11.13 -11.73 14.27
CA GLY A 373 11.88 -10.94 15.26
C GLY A 373 11.16 -10.75 16.61
N GLY A 374 9.93 -11.27 16.75
CA GLY A 374 9.21 -11.36 18.03
C GLY A 374 9.04 -10.01 18.76
N GLN A 375 9.27 -10.02 20.07
CA GLN A 375 9.12 -8.82 20.91
C GLN A 375 10.12 -7.71 20.55
N ASN A 376 11.33 -8.06 20.08
CA ASN A 376 12.33 -7.05 19.67
C ASN A 376 11.83 -6.22 18.48
N GLN A 377 11.21 -6.88 17.49
CA GLN A 377 10.64 -6.19 16.32
C GLN A 377 9.34 -5.43 16.65
N MET A 378 8.61 -5.85 17.70
CA MET A 378 7.42 -5.15 18.20
C MET A 378 7.74 -4.00 19.17
N ALA A 379 8.92 -3.99 19.80
CA ALA A 379 9.28 -2.99 20.81
C ALA A 379 9.16 -1.53 20.32
N PRO A 380 9.58 -1.15 19.09
CA PRO A 380 9.35 0.21 18.57
C PRO A 380 7.88 0.66 18.60
N LEU A 381 6.93 -0.26 18.37
CA LEU A 381 5.50 0.01 18.44
C LEU A 381 5.01 0.06 19.90
N ARG A 382 5.38 -0.93 20.73
CA ARG A 382 4.96 -1.00 22.15
C ARG A 382 5.53 0.17 22.98
N ASN A 383 6.68 0.73 22.59
CA ASN A 383 7.28 1.90 23.23
C ASN A 383 6.54 3.21 22.91
N MET A 384 6.01 3.38 21.69
CA MET A 384 5.19 4.55 21.34
C MET A 384 3.73 4.42 21.82
N PHE A 385 3.19 3.20 21.82
CA PHE A 385 1.82 2.87 22.19
C PHE A 385 1.84 1.64 23.12
N PRO A 386 1.86 1.81 24.46
CA PRO A 386 1.92 0.68 25.40
C PRO A 386 0.63 -0.15 25.40
N ASN A 387 -0.50 0.46 25.05
CA ASN A 387 -1.85 -0.13 25.07
C ASN A 387 -2.10 -1.04 23.84
N LEU A 388 -1.09 -1.80 23.42
CA LEU A 388 -1.23 -2.88 22.43
C LEU A 388 -1.90 -4.08 23.09
N VAL A 389 -2.89 -4.66 22.38
CA VAL A 389 -3.61 -5.87 22.77
C VAL A 389 -3.72 -6.85 21.59
N THR A 390 -3.56 -8.14 21.84
CA THR A 390 -3.90 -9.23 20.91
C THR A 390 -5.17 -9.96 21.33
N LYS A 391 -5.67 -10.88 20.50
CA LYS A 391 -6.78 -11.79 20.85
C LYS A 391 -6.52 -12.62 22.11
N GLU A 392 -5.26 -12.97 22.38
CA GLU A 392 -4.83 -13.67 23.60
C GLU A 392 -4.73 -12.75 24.83
N GLU A 393 -4.76 -11.43 24.65
CA GLU A 393 -4.75 -10.41 25.72
C GLU A 393 -6.16 -9.79 25.94
N LEU A 394 -7.08 -9.88 24.96
CA LEU A 394 -8.45 -9.34 25.03
C LEU A 394 -9.51 -10.31 25.62
N ALA A 395 -9.30 -11.61 25.52
CA ALA A 395 -10.25 -12.63 25.96
C ALA A 395 -9.58 -13.66 26.90
N SER A 396 -10.38 -14.37 27.69
CA SER A 396 -9.87 -15.37 28.62
C SER A 396 -9.13 -16.50 27.92
N LYS A 397 -8.28 -17.23 28.65
CA LYS A 397 -7.54 -18.36 28.07
C LYS A 397 -8.50 -19.45 27.60
N GLU A 398 -9.63 -19.56 28.28
CA GLU A 398 -10.73 -20.51 28.14
C GLU A 398 -11.56 -20.20 26.88
N GLU A 399 -12.01 -18.96 26.69
CA GLU A 399 -12.68 -18.51 25.46
C GLU A 399 -11.78 -18.72 24.23
N VAL A 400 -10.52 -18.29 24.31
CA VAL A 400 -9.58 -18.42 23.18
C VAL A 400 -9.20 -19.88 22.92
N ALA A 401 -9.25 -20.76 23.93
CA ALA A 401 -8.93 -22.19 23.75
C ALA A 401 -9.90 -22.92 22.81
N VAL A 402 -11.16 -22.48 22.73
CA VAL A 402 -12.14 -23.03 21.77
C VAL A 402 -11.64 -22.83 20.33
N PHE A 403 -11.17 -21.62 20.01
CA PHE A 403 -10.72 -21.24 18.67
C PHE A 403 -9.28 -21.68 18.35
N ARG A 404 -8.43 -21.93 19.36
CA ARG A 404 -7.02 -22.38 19.16
C ARG A 404 -6.87 -23.70 18.40
N LYS A 405 -7.94 -24.50 18.25
CA LYS A 405 -7.96 -25.72 17.43
C LYS A 405 -7.59 -25.45 15.97
N HIS A 406 -7.95 -24.27 15.45
CA HIS A 406 -7.84 -23.93 14.03
C HIS A 406 -7.24 -22.52 13.84
N VAL A 407 -6.18 -22.42 13.06
CA VAL A 407 -5.55 -21.14 12.67
C VAL A 407 -6.55 -20.28 11.89
N THR A 408 -7.41 -20.94 11.13
CA THR A 408 -8.54 -20.36 10.39
C THR A 408 -9.52 -19.64 11.32
N SER A 409 -9.86 -20.21 12.49
CA SER A 409 -10.79 -19.61 13.44
C SER A 409 -10.17 -18.41 14.18
N LEU A 410 -8.88 -18.49 14.53
CA LEU A 410 -8.14 -17.33 15.07
C LEU A 410 -8.08 -16.16 14.08
N ALA A 411 -7.92 -16.45 12.78
CA ALA A 411 -8.00 -15.43 11.73
C ALA A 411 -9.43 -14.88 11.53
N ALA A 412 -10.48 -15.67 11.80
CA ALA A 412 -11.85 -15.17 11.79
C ALA A 412 -12.10 -14.15 12.93
N LEU A 413 -11.55 -14.39 14.12
CA LEU A 413 -11.56 -13.42 15.23
C LEU A 413 -10.84 -12.11 14.86
N ASP A 414 -9.62 -12.21 14.31
CA ASP A 414 -8.88 -11.03 13.82
C ASP A 414 -9.71 -10.22 12.80
N PHE A 415 -10.41 -10.91 11.89
CA PHE A 415 -11.26 -10.25 10.90
C PHE A 415 -12.43 -9.50 11.55
N LEU A 416 -13.10 -10.11 12.55
CA LEU A 416 -14.23 -9.48 13.24
C LEU A 416 -13.82 -8.24 14.03
N VAL A 417 -12.71 -8.30 14.79
CA VAL A 417 -12.23 -7.15 15.57
C VAL A 417 -11.84 -6.00 14.65
N CYS A 418 -11.08 -6.25 13.58
CA CYS A 418 -10.71 -5.22 12.61
C CYS A 418 -11.87 -4.74 11.73
N LEU A 419 -12.94 -5.53 11.56
CA LEU A 419 -14.15 -5.10 10.87
C LEU A 419 -14.94 -4.10 11.73
N LYS A 420 -14.94 -4.27 13.07
CA LYS A 420 -15.74 -3.48 14.02
C LYS A 420 -15.01 -2.27 14.62
N SER A 421 -13.67 -2.24 14.64
CA SER A 421 -12.90 -1.12 15.21
C SER A 421 -13.20 0.23 14.53
N ASP A 422 -13.10 1.34 15.25
CA ASP A 422 -13.36 2.69 14.71
C ASP A 422 -12.40 3.07 13.58
N VAL A 423 -11.13 2.71 13.76
CA VAL A 423 -10.06 2.87 12.78
C VAL A 423 -9.46 1.50 12.45
N PHE A 424 -9.23 1.25 11.16
CA PHE A 424 -8.51 0.08 10.66
C PHE A 424 -7.29 0.52 9.85
N VAL A 425 -6.10 -0.01 10.12
CA VAL A 425 -4.86 0.36 9.43
C VAL A 425 -4.17 -0.89 8.86
N MET A 426 -3.83 -0.89 7.57
CA MET A 426 -3.07 -1.99 6.96
C MET A 426 -1.55 -1.70 6.90
N THR A 427 -0.70 -2.69 7.18
CA THR A 427 0.75 -2.60 6.86
C THR A 427 1.08 -3.09 5.45
N HIS A 428 0.17 -3.84 4.83
CA HIS A 428 0.26 -4.28 3.44
C HIS A 428 -1.14 -4.63 2.90
N GLY A 429 -1.40 -4.28 1.64
CA GLY A 429 -2.62 -4.67 0.92
C GLY A 429 -2.57 -6.09 0.37
N GLY A 430 -3.74 -6.72 0.23
CA GLY A 430 -3.95 -8.12 -0.15
C GLY A 430 -5.18 -8.70 0.59
N ASN A 431 -5.58 -9.94 0.28
CA ASN A 431 -6.97 -10.41 0.44
C ASN A 431 -7.69 -10.01 1.74
N PHE A 432 -7.15 -10.26 2.94
CA PHE A 432 -7.84 -9.91 4.20
C PHE A 432 -7.87 -8.40 4.46
N ALA A 433 -6.81 -7.66 4.11
CA ALA A 433 -6.79 -6.19 4.23
C ALA A 433 -7.76 -5.53 3.24
N LYS A 434 -7.85 -6.09 2.04
CA LYS A 434 -8.84 -5.75 1.01
C LYS A 434 -10.25 -6.00 1.53
N LEU A 435 -10.52 -7.23 1.99
CA LEU A 435 -11.84 -7.70 2.43
C LEU A 435 -12.40 -6.89 3.61
N ILE A 436 -11.55 -6.44 4.54
CA ILE A 436 -11.97 -5.52 5.60
C ILE A 436 -12.35 -4.14 5.03
N ILE A 437 -11.55 -3.57 4.14
CA ILE A 437 -11.89 -2.27 3.51
C ILE A 437 -13.13 -2.39 2.63
N GLY A 438 -13.26 -3.45 1.84
CA GLY A 438 -14.45 -3.72 1.02
C GLY A 438 -15.71 -3.92 1.87
N ALA A 439 -15.63 -4.68 2.97
CA ALA A 439 -16.75 -4.85 3.90
C ALA A 439 -17.10 -3.54 4.63
N ARG A 440 -16.12 -2.76 5.08
CA ARG A 440 -16.36 -1.43 5.69
C ARG A 440 -16.98 -0.47 4.68
N ARG A 441 -16.50 -0.43 3.43
CA ARG A 441 -17.12 0.29 2.31
C ARG A 441 -18.59 -0.14 2.13
N TYR A 442 -18.83 -1.44 1.97
CA TYR A 442 -20.16 -2.03 1.74
C TYR A 442 -21.18 -1.67 2.83
N MET A 443 -20.78 -1.66 4.11
CA MET A 443 -21.62 -1.25 5.25
C MET A 443 -21.80 0.29 5.37
N GLY A 444 -21.79 1.01 4.24
CA GLY A 444 -21.95 2.47 4.20
C GLY A 444 -20.76 3.26 4.74
N HIS A 445 -19.56 2.66 4.76
CA HIS A 445 -18.28 3.30 5.08
C HIS A 445 -18.21 4.05 6.43
N ARG A 446 -19.03 3.66 7.41
CA ARG A 446 -19.20 4.39 8.68
C ARG A 446 -17.89 4.50 9.49
N GLN A 447 -17.07 3.45 9.53
CA GLN A 447 -15.80 3.40 10.26
C GLN A 447 -14.60 3.69 9.35
N LYS A 448 -13.60 4.40 9.89
CA LYS A 448 -12.44 4.90 9.14
C LYS A 448 -11.49 3.76 8.77
N SER A 449 -10.96 3.76 7.55
CA SER A 449 -9.87 2.86 7.17
C SER A 449 -8.65 3.68 6.79
N ILE A 450 -7.45 3.12 6.84
CA ILE A 450 -6.21 3.81 6.47
C ILE A 450 -5.35 2.86 5.63
N LYS A 451 -4.99 3.32 4.43
CA LYS A 451 -4.15 2.61 3.46
C LYS A 451 -2.83 3.37 3.29
N PRO A 452 -1.81 3.14 4.14
CA PRO A 452 -0.55 3.87 4.11
C PRO A 452 0.09 3.95 2.72
N ASP A 453 0.69 5.09 2.38
CA ASP A 453 1.58 5.19 1.21
C ASP A 453 2.99 4.73 1.55
N LYS A 454 3.20 3.43 1.39
CA LYS A 454 4.48 2.77 1.67
C LYS A 454 5.62 3.24 0.74
N GLY A 455 5.28 3.85 -0.41
CA GLY A 455 6.24 4.47 -1.33
C GLY A 455 6.73 5.82 -0.82
N LEU A 456 5.84 6.67 -0.29
CA LEU A 456 6.19 7.87 0.48
C LEU A 456 7.09 7.50 1.66
N MET A 457 6.64 6.55 2.51
CA MET A 457 7.41 6.12 3.69
C MET A 457 8.83 5.67 3.32
N SER A 458 8.98 4.87 2.26
CA SER A 458 10.30 4.40 1.80
C SER A 458 11.16 5.48 1.14
N LYS A 459 10.60 6.65 0.80
CA LYS A 459 11.37 7.84 0.39
C LYS A 459 11.79 8.64 1.62
N SER A 460 10.83 9.00 2.47
CA SER A 460 11.07 9.81 3.68
C SER A 460 12.07 9.15 4.64
N PHE A 461 11.98 7.83 4.89
CA PHE A 461 12.98 7.11 5.69
C PHE A 461 14.33 6.89 5.00
N GLY A 462 14.43 7.17 3.70
CA GLY A 462 15.66 7.07 2.91
C GLY A 462 16.31 8.41 2.59
N ASP A 463 15.73 9.52 3.03
CA ASP A 463 16.19 10.89 2.79
C ASP A 463 16.80 11.47 4.09
N PRO A 464 18.13 11.71 4.14
CA PRO A 464 18.79 12.24 5.34
C PRO A 464 18.45 13.72 5.62
N TYR A 465 17.76 14.41 4.71
CA TYR A 465 17.37 15.82 4.86
C TYR A 465 15.89 16.00 5.24
N MET A 466 15.14 14.90 5.41
CA MET A 466 13.72 14.90 5.73
C MET A 466 13.44 15.38 7.17
N GLY A 467 13.02 16.64 7.33
CA GLY A 467 12.64 17.19 8.63
C GLY A 467 11.28 16.68 9.12
N TRP A 468 11.16 16.42 10.43
CA TRP A 468 9.91 15.91 11.03
C TRP A 468 8.66 16.72 10.68
N ALA A 469 8.75 18.05 10.62
CA ALA A 469 7.60 18.91 10.29
C ALA A 469 7.09 18.68 8.86
N THR A 470 7.99 18.67 7.87
CA THR A 470 7.69 18.37 6.46
C THR A 470 7.13 16.96 6.31
N PHE A 471 7.71 15.98 7.01
CA PHE A 471 7.19 14.62 7.00
C PHE A 471 5.77 14.50 7.60
N VAL A 472 5.47 15.26 8.65
CA VAL A 472 4.10 15.33 9.21
C VAL A 472 3.12 15.92 8.20
N GLU A 473 3.51 16.98 7.50
CA GLU A 473 2.71 17.58 6.43
C GLU A 473 2.48 16.60 5.27
N ASP A 474 3.55 15.99 4.73
CA ASP A 474 3.50 14.98 3.67
C ASP A 474 2.56 13.81 4.01
N VAL A 475 2.69 13.26 5.23
CA VAL A 475 1.85 12.15 5.68
C VAL A 475 0.41 12.59 5.90
N VAL A 476 0.16 13.74 6.53
CA VAL A 476 -1.21 14.22 6.73
C VAL A 476 -1.90 14.47 5.39
N VAL A 477 -1.28 15.23 4.48
CA VAL A 477 -1.83 15.54 3.15
C VAL A 477 -2.05 14.27 2.33
N THR A 478 -1.03 13.41 2.21
CA THR A 478 -1.12 12.17 1.41
C THR A 478 -2.23 11.23 1.88
N HIS A 479 -2.58 11.23 3.18
CA HIS A 479 -3.55 10.29 3.72
C HIS A 479 -4.97 10.81 3.87
N GLN A 480 -5.27 12.08 3.58
CA GLN A 480 -6.64 12.62 3.58
C GLN A 480 -7.57 11.80 2.67
N THR A 481 -7.14 11.53 1.43
CA THR A 481 -7.88 10.75 0.43
C THR A 481 -7.75 9.23 0.62
N ARG A 482 -6.72 8.77 1.36
CA ARG A 482 -6.41 7.34 1.57
C ARG A 482 -7.14 6.73 2.77
N THR A 483 -8.27 7.32 3.12
CA THR A 483 -9.14 6.93 4.24
C THR A 483 -10.06 5.73 3.92
N GLY A 484 -9.81 5.05 2.79
CA GLY A 484 -10.56 3.88 2.33
C GLY A 484 -11.93 4.24 1.73
N LEU A 485 -12.13 5.49 1.32
CA LEU A 485 -13.35 5.99 0.68
C LEU A 485 -13.80 5.11 -0.50
N PRO A 486 -15.09 4.97 -0.80
CA PRO A 486 -15.53 4.28 -2.01
C PRO A 486 -14.97 4.98 -3.27
N GLU A 487 -14.28 4.22 -4.13
CA GLU A 487 -13.70 4.69 -5.39
C GLU A 487 -14.57 4.17 -6.56
N ALA A 488 -14.65 4.86 -7.70
CA ALA A 488 -15.31 4.28 -8.88
C ALA A 488 -14.55 3.04 -9.39
N THR A 489 -15.24 1.92 -9.65
CA THR A 489 -14.58 0.68 -10.08
C THR A 489 -14.32 0.67 -11.58
N PHE A 490 -13.07 0.44 -11.97
CA PHE A 490 -12.69 0.13 -13.36
C PHE A 490 -12.94 -1.36 -13.67
N PRO A 491 -13.06 -1.79 -14.94
CA PRO A 491 -13.47 -3.16 -15.32
C PRO A 491 -12.60 -4.32 -14.82
N ASN A 492 -11.39 -4.05 -14.29
CA ASN A 492 -10.47 -5.05 -13.75
C ASN A 492 -10.18 -4.85 -12.24
N TYR A 493 -11.00 -4.07 -11.53
CA TYR A 493 -10.79 -3.80 -10.10
C TYR A 493 -11.29 -4.93 -9.20
N ASP A 494 -10.69 -5.06 -8.02
CA ASP A 494 -11.03 -6.12 -7.06
C ASP A 494 -12.32 -5.79 -6.30
N LEU A 495 -13.40 -6.52 -6.62
CA LEU A 495 -14.72 -6.41 -6.01
C LEU A 495 -14.68 -6.46 -4.48
N TRP A 496 -13.80 -7.29 -3.91
CA TRP A 496 -13.67 -7.49 -2.47
C TRP A 496 -12.83 -6.40 -1.78
N GLU A 497 -12.14 -5.54 -2.54
CA GLU A 497 -11.56 -4.29 -2.04
C GLU A 497 -12.51 -3.10 -2.27
N ASN A 498 -13.29 -3.10 -3.35
CA ASN A 498 -14.11 -1.96 -3.76
C ASN A 498 -15.47 -2.39 -4.37
N PRO A 499 -16.56 -2.39 -3.57
CA PRO A 499 -17.88 -2.87 -4.01
C PRO A 499 -18.77 -1.77 -4.64
N LEU A 500 -18.29 -0.54 -4.82
CA LEU A 500 -19.13 0.63 -5.07
C LEU A 500 -20.09 0.48 -6.27
N THR A 501 -19.56 0.46 -7.49
CA THR A 501 -20.40 0.41 -8.71
C THR A 501 -21.17 -0.90 -8.90
N PRO A 502 -20.62 -2.11 -8.61
CA PRO A 502 -21.33 -3.37 -8.85
C PRO A 502 -22.26 -3.83 -7.72
N CYS A 503 -22.13 -3.32 -6.49
CA CYS A 503 -22.85 -3.84 -5.32
C CYS A 503 -23.41 -2.77 -4.37
N MET A 504 -23.13 -1.49 -4.56
CA MET A 504 -23.71 -0.41 -3.76
C MET A 504 -24.62 0.50 -4.60
N CYS A 505 -25.76 0.83 -4.00
CA CYS A 505 -26.79 1.69 -4.55
C CYS A 505 -26.77 3.02 -3.79
N LYS A 506 -27.28 4.10 -4.40
CA LYS A 506 -27.48 5.34 -3.65
C LYS A 506 -28.52 5.12 -2.54
N ALA A 507 -28.29 5.77 -1.40
CA ALA A 507 -29.07 5.61 -0.17
C ALA A 507 -30.48 6.18 -0.30
#